data_AF-A0A0G1X562-F1
#
_entry.id   AF-A0A0G1X562-F1
#
_cell.length_a   1.000
_cell.length_b   1.000
_cell.length_c   1.000
_cell.angle_alpha   90.00
_cell.angle_beta   90.00
_cell.angle_gamma   90.00
#
_symmetry.space_group_name_H-M   'P 1'
#
loop_
_entity.id
_entity.type
_entity.pdbx_description
1 polymer ?
#
loop_
_entity_poly.entity_id
_entity_poly.type
_entity_poly.pdbx_seq_one_letter_code
_entity_poly.pdbx_strand_id
1 'polypeptide(L)'
;MKSSTIVWGIVIVAGAIYWYVSTQNSAPATPSPTPTQTLPSSQDAGATPNSSSPVSTETSVSISNFAFSPTTITVKAGDKVTWTNNDSAPHTVTSNNSSFDSGTLNKGASYSFVFATPGTYSYRCTFHPSMTGTIVATQ
;
A
#
# COMPACT_ATOMS: atom_id res chain seq x y z
N MET A 1 36.52 -24.94 33.16
CA MET A 1 37.42 -23.79 33.36
C MET A 1 37.63 -23.15 31.99
N LYS A 2 37.20 -21.88 31.82
CA LYS A 2 37.65 -20.88 30.83
C LYS A 2 37.42 -21.28 29.34
N SER A 3 36.77 -20.53 28.46
CA SER A 3 36.41 -19.11 28.40
C SER A 3 35.56 -18.88 27.13
N SER A 4 34.61 -17.96 27.21
CA SER A 4 33.85 -17.42 26.07
C SER A 4 34.76 -16.80 25.01
N THR A 5 34.37 -16.93 23.74
CA THR A 5 34.79 -15.98 22.71
C THR A 5 33.60 -15.67 21.82
N ILE A 6 33.06 -14.46 22.02
CA ILE A 6 32.04 -13.83 21.20
C ILE A 6 32.76 -13.26 19.98
N VAL A 7 32.41 -13.73 18.78
CA VAL A 7 32.88 -13.13 17.53
C VAL A 7 31.88 -12.04 17.12
N TRP A 8 32.31 -10.79 17.26
CA TRP A 8 31.65 -9.62 16.70
C TRP A 8 31.89 -9.58 15.19
N GLY A 9 30.85 -9.85 14.40
CA GLY A 9 30.87 -9.65 12.95
C GLY A 9 30.33 -8.27 12.59
N ILE A 10 31.18 -7.24 12.61
CA ILE A 10 30.94 -5.97 11.91
C ILE A 10 31.23 -6.21 10.43
N VAL A 11 30.24 -6.06 9.57
CA VAL A 11 30.45 -5.88 8.14
C VAL A 11 30.01 -4.47 7.78
N ILE A 12 31.00 -3.58 7.67
CA ILE A 12 30.87 -2.30 6.97
C ILE A 12 31.04 -2.61 5.48
N VAL A 13 30.05 -2.28 4.67
CA VAL A 13 30.29 -2.00 3.25
C VAL A 13 29.92 -0.54 3.02
N ALA A 14 30.96 0.26 2.81
CA ALA A 14 30.87 1.64 2.36
C ALA A 14 30.38 1.69 0.90
N GLY A 15 29.71 2.80 0.57
CA GLY A 15 28.83 2.89 -0.59
C GLY A 15 29.47 3.20 -1.93
N ALA A 16 28.61 3.41 -2.92
CA ALA A 16 28.89 4.16 -4.13
C ALA A 16 27.60 4.50 -4.90
N ILE A 17 27.34 5.80 -4.99
CA ILE A 17 27.00 6.52 -6.24
C ILE A 17 25.54 6.43 -6.72
N TYR A 18 24.86 7.54 -6.42
CA TYR A 18 23.79 8.20 -7.18
C TYR A 18 23.94 8.04 -8.70
N TRP A 19 22.88 7.59 -9.36
CA TRP A 19 22.53 8.10 -10.68
C TRP A 19 21.04 8.43 -10.73
N TYR A 20 20.79 9.73 -10.86
CA TYR A 20 19.51 10.30 -11.24
C TYR A 20 19.54 10.49 -12.75
N VAL A 21 18.64 9.83 -13.48
CA VAL A 21 18.23 10.27 -14.82
C VAL A 21 16.73 10.48 -14.77
N SER A 22 16.33 11.74 -14.78
CA SER A 22 14.99 12.15 -15.18
C SER A 22 14.95 12.28 -16.70
N THR A 23 14.03 11.56 -17.32
CA THR A 23 13.51 11.96 -18.63
C THR A 23 12.01 12.18 -18.46
N GLN A 24 11.64 13.45 -18.36
CA GLN A 24 10.27 13.92 -18.52
C GLN A 24 9.83 13.57 -19.94
N ASN A 25 8.87 12.67 -20.09
CA ASN A 25 8.21 12.42 -21.37
C ASN A 25 6.72 12.78 -21.23
N SER A 26 6.43 14.06 -21.45
CA SER A 26 5.07 14.54 -21.67
C SER A 26 4.60 14.01 -23.03
N ALA A 27 3.65 13.09 -23.03
CA ALA A 27 2.97 12.66 -24.25
C ALA A 27 2.03 13.79 -24.75
N PRO A 28 1.97 14.05 -26.07
CA PRO A 28 1.00 14.99 -26.63
C PRO A 28 -0.42 14.40 -26.59
N ALA A 29 -1.40 15.21 -26.21
CA ALA A 29 -2.81 14.87 -26.32
C ALA A 29 -3.23 14.85 -27.80
N THR A 30 -3.62 13.69 -28.30
CA THR A 30 -4.34 13.54 -29.58
C THR A 30 -5.85 13.60 -29.35
N PRO A 31 -6.64 14.32 -30.16
CA PRO A 31 -8.09 14.17 -30.13
C PRO A 31 -8.48 12.81 -30.75
N SER A 32 -9.18 11.98 -30.00
CA SER A 32 -9.76 10.74 -30.51
C SER A 32 -11.00 11.06 -31.37
N PRO A 33 -11.17 10.47 -32.57
CA PRO A 33 -12.43 10.55 -33.29
C PRO A 33 -13.50 9.70 -32.60
N THR A 34 -14.72 10.24 -32.58
CA THR A 34 -15.95 9.56 -32.12
C THR A 34 -16.22 8.30 -32.96
N PRO A 35 -16.37 7.11 -32.36
CA PRO A 35 -17.00 5.99 -33.05
C PRO A 35 -18.52 6.09 -32.90
N THR A 36 -19.21 6.43 -33.99
CA THR A 36 -20.64 6.13 -34.13
C THR A 36 -20.78 4.61 -34.25
N GLN A 37 -21.27 3.94 -33.21
CA GLN A 37 -21.69 2.54 -33.30
C GLN A 37 -23.21 2.45 -33.46
N THR A 38 -23.60 2.06 -34.67
CA THR A 38 -24.90 1.52 -35.04
C THR A 38 -25.16 0.23 -34.26
N LEU A 39 -26.28 0.16 -33.55
CA LEU A 39 -26.82 -1.08 -32.97
C LEU A 39 -27.36 -1.99 -34.08
N PRO A 40 -27.09 -3.30 -33.99
CA PRO A 40 -28.13 -4.28 -34.23
C PRO A 40 -28.35 -5.18 -33.01
N SER A 41 -29.60 -5.60 -32.85
CA SER A 41 -30.11 -6.38 -31.73
C SER A 41 -29.96 -7.89 -31.96
N SER A 42 -29.75 -8.60 -30.84
CA SER A 42 -30.28 -9.93 -30.46
C SER A 42 -29.42 -11.20 -30.59
N GLN A 43 -29.21 -11.82 -29.41
CA GLN A 43 -29.37 -13.25 -29.01
C GLN A 43 -28.42 -14.31 -29.64
N ASP A 44 -27.92 -15.39 -29.00
CA ASP A 44 -28.02 -16.02 -27.67
C ASP A 44 -26.88 -17.09 -27.53
N ALA A 45 -26.55 -17.44 -26.28
CA ALA A 45 -25.90 -18.65 -25.75
C ALA A 45 -24.44 -19.00 -26.05
N GLY A 46 -23.63 -18.95 -24.99
CA GLY A 46 -22.32 -19.59 -24.87
C GLY A 46 -21.68 -19.33 -23.50
N ALA A 47 -22.26 -19.91 -22.44
CA ALA A 47 -21.78 -19.75 -21.07
C ALA A 47 -20.40 -20.41 -20.86
N THR A 48 -19.37 -19.58 -20.69
CA THR A 48 -18.24 -19.90 -19.81
C THR A 48 -18.40 -19.05 -18.57
N PRO A 49 -18.27 -19.59 -17.34
CA PRO A 49 -18.26 -18.75 -16.15
C PRO A 49 -16.99 -17.91 -16.24
N ASN A 50 -17.13 -16.64 -16.62
CA ASN A 50 -16.11 -15.67 -16.30
C ASN A 50 -15.97 -15.72 -14.79
N SER A 51 -14.88 -16.34 -14.32
CA SER A 51 -14.39 -16.16 -12.97
C SER A 51 -14.02 -14.68 -12.85
N SER A 52 -15.04 -13.85 -12.58
CA SER A 52 -14.87 -12.50 -12.12
C SER A 52 -14.09 -12.61 -10.82
N SER A 53 -12.78 -12.43 -10.92
CA SER A 53 -11.95 -12.21 -9.75
C SER A 53 -12.60 -11.06 -8.98
N PRO A 54 -12.80 -11.19 -7.66
CA PRO A 54 -13.43 -10.13 -6.89
C PRO A 54 -12.64 -8.84 -7.12
N VAL A 55 -13.33 -7.78 -7.54
CA VAL A 55 -12.77 -6.43 -7.58
C VAL A 55 -12.44 -6.08 -6.13
N SER A 56 -11.16 -6.16 -5.76
CA SER A 56 -10.69 -5.76 -4.43
C SER A 56 -11.07 -4.30 -4.22
N THR A 57 -11.89 -4.02 -3.21
CA THR A 57 -12.31 -2.65 -2.92
C THR A 57 -11.13 -1.93 -2.28
N GLU A 58 -10.47 -1.07 -3.04
CA GLU A 58 -9.34 -0.30 -2.54
C GLU A 58 -9.84 0.77 -1.56
N THR A 59 -9.39 0.65 -0.31
CA THR A 59 -9.75 1.57 0.77
C THR A 59 -8.55 2.41 1.18
N SER A 60 -8.69 3.74 1.30
CA SER A 60 -7.56 4.64 1.51
C SER A 60 -7.47 5.21 2.94
N VAL A 61 -6.25 5.37 3.46
CA VAL A 61 -5.91 6.09 4.69
C VAL A 61 -4.95 7.25 4.36
N SER A 62 -5.28 8.46 4.75
CA SER A 62 -4.38 9.62 4.68
C SER A 62 -3.53 9.71 5.95
N ILE A 63 -2.23 9.97 5.81
CA ILE A 63 -1.35 10.37 6.90
C ILE A 63 -1.14 11.88 6.80
N SER A 64 -1.61 12.63 7.79
CA SER A 64 -1.52 14.09 7.82
C SER A 64 -1.67 14.59 9.24
N ASN A 65 -1.06 15.73 9.57
CA ASN A 65 -1.13 16.33 10.91
C ASN A 65 -0.71 15.34 12.01
N PHE A 66 0.33 14.53 11.77
CA PHE A 66 0.75 13.47 12.68
C PHE A 66 -0.41 12.55 13.10
N ALA A 67 -1.27 12.15 12.16
CA ALA A 67 -2.37 11.22 12.41
C ALA A 67 -2.69 10.34 11.19
N PHE A 68 -3.24 9.15 11.44
CA PHE A 68 -3.89 8.32 10.44
C PHE A 68 -5.37 8.70 10.35
N SER A 69 -5.85 8.99 9.14
CA SER A 69 -7.23 9.39 8.88
C SER A 69 -7.84 8.60 7.71
N PRO A 70 -8.96 7.88 7.93
CA PRO A 70 -9.59 7.64 9.24
C PRO A 70 -8.70 6.77 10.14
N THR A 71 -8.85 6.93 11.47
CA THR A 71 -8.09 6.17 12.47
C THR A 71 -8.47 4.69 12.50
N THR A 72 -9.75 4.39 12.24
CA THR A 72 -10.27 3.03 12.15
C THR A 72 -10.95 2.82 10.81
N ILE A 73 -10.65 1.71 10.16
CA ILE A 73 -11.32 1.26 8.92
C ILE A 73 -11.84 -0.15 9.11
N THR A 74 -13.03 -0.41 8.57
CA THR A 74 -13.55 -1.76 8.38
C THR A 74 -13.49 -2.13 6.91
N VAL A 75 -12.91 -3.29 6.59
CA VAL A 75 -12.81 -3.86 5.25
C VAL A 75 -13.26 -5.32 5.25
N LYS A 76 -13.45 -5.94 4.09
CA LYS A 76 -13.64 -7.39 3.98
C LYS A 76 -12.31 -8.12 3.84
N ALA A 77 -12.28 -9.38 4.25
CA ALA A 77 -11.15 -10.24 4.01
C ALA A 77 -10.87 -10.32 2.50
N GLY A 78 -9.62 -10.06 2.12
CA GLY A 78 -9.17 -9.95 0.73
C GLY A 78 -9.16 -8.53 0.17
N ASP A 79 -9.66 -7.53 0.90
CA ASP A 79 -9.55 -6.13 0.50
C ASP A 79 -8.14 -5.58 0.70
N LYS A 80 -7.81 -4.56 -0.11
CA LYS A 80 -6.55 -3.84 -0.08
C LYS A 80 -6.76 -2.48 0.58
N VAL A 81 -5.95 -2.16 1.58
CA VAL A 81 -5.87 -0.81 2.16
C VAL A 81 -4.61 -0.12 1.67
N THR A 82 -4.73 1.14 1.27
CA THR A 82 -3.63 1.99 0.82
C THR A 82 -3.48 3.19 1.75
N TRP A 83 -2.30 3.35 2.35
CA TRP A 83 -1.93 4.55 3.11
C TRP A 83 -1.14 5.50 2.22
N THR A 84 -1.38 6.79 2.32
CA THR A 84 -0.61 7.84 1.62
C THR A 84 -0.13 8.88 2.60
N ASN A 85 1.18 9.17 2.59
CA ASN A 85 1.73 10.22 3.41
C ASN A 85 1.54 11.61 2.77
N ASN A 86 0.58 12.36 3.26
CA ASN A 86 0.34 13.75 2.86
C ASN A 86 1.03 14.77 3.78
N ASP A 87 1.64 14.30 4.87
CA ASP A 87 2.42 15.11 5.78
C ASP A 87 3.80 15.44 5.19
N SER A 88 4.42 16.51 5.68
CA SER A 88 5.80 16.84 5.39
C SER A 88 6.80 15.96 6.14
N ALA A 89 6.41 15.49 7.33
CA ALA A 89 7.23 14.57 8.12
C ALA A 89 7.21 13.16 7.51
N PRO A 90 8.34 12.42 7.56
CA PRO A 90 8.34 11.00 7.22
C PRO A 90 7.55 10.20 8.26
N HIS A 91 6.86 9.15 7.81
CA HIS A 91 6.05 8.29 8.67
C HIS A 91 6.24 6.81 8.31
N THR A 92 5.77 5.91 9.17
CA THR A 92 5.64 4.49 8.85
C THR A 92 4.22 4.00 9.12
N VAL A 93 3.88 2.86 8.54
CA VAL A 93 2.67 2.08 8.81
C VAL A 93 3.16 0.71 9.26
N THR A 94 3.26 0.51 10.57
CA THR A 94 3.87 -0.68 11.15
C THR A 94 2.89 -1.36 12.09
N SER A 95 2.53 -2.60 11.76
CA SER A 95 1.68 -3.43 12.62
C SER A 95 2.31 -3.69 13.99
N ASN A 96 1.47 -3.85 15.02
CA ASN A 96 1.96 -4.14 16.37
C ASN A 96 2.44 -5.59 16.55
N ASN A 97 2.01 -6.50 15.69
CA ASN A 97 2.35 -7.93 15.70
C ASN A 97 3.33 -8.32 14.58
N SER A 98 3.93 -7.36 13.89
CA SER A 98 4.88 -7.59 12.78
C SER A 98 4.27 -8.29 11.54
N SER A 99 2.95 -8.23 11.32
CA SER A 99 2.30 -8.75 10.11
C SER A 99 2.55 -7.89 8.86
N PHE A 100 2.80 -6.60 9.03
CA PHE A 100 3.14 -5.65 7.96
C PHE A 100 3.97 -4.48 8.46
N ASP A 101 4.82 -3.95 7.59
CA ASP A 101 5.64 -2.76 7.77
C ASP A 101 5.88 -2.08 6.42
N SER A 102 5.57 -0.79 6.33
CA SER A 102 5.83 0.01 5.12
C SER A 102 7.28 0.42 4.95
N GLY A 103 8.09 0.36 6.03
CA GLY A 103 9.29 1.19 6.12
C GLY A 103 8.94 2.68 6.07
N THR A 104 9.93 3.52 5.72
CA THR A 104 9.74 4.97 5.65
C THR A 104 8.90 5.40 4.45
N LEU A 105 7.81 6.11 4.72
CA LEU A 105 7.01 6.84 3.75
C LEU A 105 7.35 8.32 3.83
N ASN A 106 8.05 8.83 2.81
CA ASN A 106 8.23 10.27 2.62
C ASN A 106 6.94 10.93 2.12
N LYS A 107 6.88 12.26 2.10
CA LYS A 107 5.74 13.00 1.54
C LYS A 107 5.41 12.53 0.12
N GLY A 108 4.13 12.25 -0.12
CA GLY A 108 3.58 11.75 -1.38
C GLY A 108 3.76 10.24 -1.61
N ALA A 109 4.51 9.54 -0.77
CA ALA A 109 4.67 8.08 -0.88
C ALA A 109 3.44 7.35 -0.34
N SER A 110 3.19 6.16 -0.90
CA SER A 110 2.09 5.30 -0.50
C SER A 110 2.57 3.88 -0.19
N TYR A 111 1.80 3.19 0.65
CA TYR A 111 1.97 1.79 0.98
C TYR A 111 0.62 1.08 0.89
N SER A 112 0.58 -0.16 0.39
CA SER A 112 -0.64 -0.95 0.35
C SER A 112 -0.44 -2.32 0.98
N PHE A 113 -1.48 -2.82 1.65
CA PHE A 113 -1.50 -4.16 2.24
C PHE A 113 -2.87 -4.83 2.05
N VAL A 114 -2.87 -6.13 1.79
CA VAL A 114 -4.08 -6.95 1.62
C VAL A 114 -4.38 -7.69 2.92
N PHE A 115 -5.58 -7.49 3.45
CA PHE A 115 -6.04 -8.14 4.68
C PHE A 115 -6.74 -9.45 4.36
N ALA A 116 -5.96 -10.50 4.07
CA ALA A 116 -6.50 -11.79 3.63
C ALA A 116 -7.27 -12.56 4.73
N THR A 117 -6.96 -12.28 6.00
CA THR A 117 -7.55 -12.99 7.14
C THR A 117 -8.47 -12.04 7.91
N PRO A 118 -9.68 -12.49 8.29
CA PRO A 118 -10.53 -11.77 9.22
C PRO A 118 -9.83 -11.53 10.56
N GLY A 119 -10.01 -10.34 11.14
CA GLY A 119 -9.41 -9.98 12.42
C GLY A 119 -9.24 -8.48 12.62
N THR A 120 -8.71 -8.13 13.79
CA THR A 120 -8.38 -6.74 14.15
C THR A 120 -6.87 -6.54 14.10
N TYR A 121 -6.43 -5.56 13.33
CA TYR A 121 -5.03 -5.24 13.08
C TYR A 121 -4.73 -3.84 13.60
N SER A 122 -4.11 -3.76 14.79
CA SER A 122 -3.61 -2.51 15.32
C SER A 122 -2.21 -2.20 14.77
N TYR A 123 -1.98 -0.94 14.42
CA TYR A 123 -0.72 -0.47 13.86
C TYR A 123 -0.38 0.92 14.38
N ARG A 124 0.89 1.32 14.18
CA ARG A 124 1.44 2.60 14.61
C ARG A 124 2.48 3.14 13.64
N CYS A 125 2.79 4.42 13.78
CA CYS A 125 4.04 4.98 13.25
C CYS A 125 5.17 4.72 14.24
N THR A 126 6.32 4.24 13.77
CA THR A 126 7.48 3.97 14.66
C THR A 126 8.24 5.23 15.03
N PHE A 127 8.15 6.28 14.22
CA PHE A 127 8.78 7.58 14.51
C PHE A 127 7.96 8.42 15.50
N HIS A 128 6.64 8.22 15.53
CA HIS A 128 5.70 9.01 16.32
C HIS A 128 4.74 8.07 17.07
N PRO A 129 5.10 7.56 18.26
CA PRO A 129 4.36 6.48 18.93
C PRO A 129 2.91 6.79 19.32
N SER A 130 2.52 8.07 19.38
CA SER A 130 1.12 8.47 19.59
C SER A 130 0.22 8.23 18.37
N MET A 131 0.80 8.11 17.17
CA MET A 131 0.08 7.82 15.95
C MET A 131 -0.28 6.34 15.89
N THR A 132 -1.56 6.04 16.09
CA THR A 132 -2.09 4.67 16.05
C THR A 132 -3.30 4.59 15.14
N GLY A 133 -3.52 3.41 14.58
CA GLY A 133 -4.70 3.12 13.78
C GLY A 133 -5.12 1.65 13.92
N THR A 134 -6.32 1.35 13.45
CA THR A 134 -6.89 0.00 13.48
C THR A 134 -7.56 -0.35 12.15
N ILE A 135 -7.25 -1.53 11.62
CA ILE A 135 -8.03 -2.14 10.53
C ILE A 135 -8.83 -3.30 11.11
N VAL A 136 -10.13 -3.32 10.85
CA VAL A 136 -11.03 -4.44 11.15
C VAL A 136 -11.35 -5.14 9.84
N ALA A 137 -10.80 -6.34 9.62
CA ALA A 137 -11.15 -7.18 8.49
C ALA A 137 -12.29 -8.13 8.88
N THR A 138 -13.45 -7.97 8.24
CA THR A 138 -14.60 -8.87 8.41
C THR A 138 -14.53 -10.02 7.42
N GLN A 139 -15.46 -10.97 7.55
CA GLN A 139 -15.73 -11.97 6.51
C GLN A 139 -16.22 -11.33 5.20
#